data_AF-Q64TX0-F1
#
_entry.id   AF-Q64TX0-F1
#
_cell.length_a   1.000
_cell.length_b   1.000
_cell.length_c   1.000
_cell.angle_alpha   90.00
_cell.angle_beta   90.00
_cell.angle_gamma   90.00
#
_symmetry.space_group_name_H-M   'P 1'
#
loop_
_entity.id
_entity.type
_entity.pdbx_description
1 polymer ?
#
loop_
_entity_poly.entity_id
_entity_poly.type
_entity_poly.pdbx_seq_one_letter_code
_entity_poly.pdbx_strand_id
1 'polypeptide(L)'
;MVLENLKKFIDSKGISVSAFEKSIGMSNNSFRKSLNSGGHIGSDKLENILKIYPELNPVWLLQGEGEMLKEYGGTSNLCRVTSVSIDEESFIYKMYKEKDIEVGQLKEEIGVLKTRIQQLEADNESLRNQAGADRVTDTFSDLPLVDYEEDYPPVERPSSSKHPLAGKA
;
A
#
# COMPACT_ATOMS: atom_id res chain seq x y z
N MET A 1 -9.14 8.73 -39.66
CA MET A 1 -8.97 7.41 -39.02
C MET A 1 -8.18 7.48 -37.70
N VAL A 2 -6.84 7.59 -37.71
CA VAL A 2 -6.04 7.54 -36.46
C VAL A 2 -6.36 8.68 -35.48
N LEU A 3 -6.53 9.91 -35.99
CA LEU A 3 -6.87 11.06 -35.15
C LEU A 3 -8.26 10.94 -34.51
N GLU A 4 -9.21 10.30 -35.19
CA GLU A 4 -10.56 10.06 -34.67
C GLU A 4 -10.54 9.00 -33.57
N ASN A 5 -9.76 7.93 -33.75
CA ASN A 5 -9.52 6.92 -32.72
C ASN A 5 -8.86 7.54 -31.49
N LEU A 6 -7.88 8.43 -31.70
CA LEU A 6 -7.25 9.15 -30.61
C LEU A 6 -8.23 10.09 -29.89
N LYS A 7 -9.14 10.73 -30.63
CA LYS A 7 -10.22 11.54 -30.04
C LYS A 7 -11.15 10.70 -29.17
N LYS A 8 -11.56 9.51 -29.64
CA LYS A 8 -12.37 8.56 -28.86
C LYS A 8 -11.66 8.13 -27.57
N PHE A 9 -10.35 7.88 -27.64
CA PHE A 9 -9.54 7.54 -26.47
C PHE A 9 -9.43 8.71 -25.48
N ILE A 10 -9.21 9.93 -25.97
CA ILE A 10 -9.17 11.15 -25.14
C ILE A 10 -10.50 11.32 -24.39
N ASP A 11 -11.62 11.10 -25.09
CA ASP A 11 -12.96 11.22 -24.53
C ASP A 11 -13.27 10.14 -23.50
N SER A 12 -12.90 8.88 -23.77
CA SER A 12 -13.11 7.77 -22.83
C SER A 12 -12.27 7.93 -21.56
N LYS A 13 -11.08 8.52 -21.67
CA LYS A 13 -10.20 8.82 -20.53
C LYS A 13 -10.63 10.07 -19.75
N GLY A 14 -11.56 10.87 -20.28
CA GLY A 14 -12.04 12.08 -19.63
C GLY A 14 -11.01 13.21 -19.53
N ILE A 15 -9.98 13.20 -20.39
CA ILE A 15 -8.94 14.24 -20.41
C ILE A 15 -9.28 15.30 -21.46
N SER A 16 -8.95 16.56 -21.17
CA SER A 16 -9.11 17.61 -22.17
C SER A 16 -8.08 17.47 -23.29
N VAL A 17 -8.44 17.88 -24.50
CA VAL A 17 -7.52 17.85 -25.65
C VAL A 17 -6.24 18.65 -25.39
N SER A 18 -6.31 19.77 -24.66
CA SER A 18 -5.13 20.55 -24.30
C SER A 18 -4.23 19.81 -23.29
N ALA A 19 -4.82 19.09 -22.33
CA ALA A 19 -4.05 18.26 -21.41
C ALA A 19 -3.35 17.11 -22.14
N PHE A 20 -4.03 16.50 -23.11
CA PHE A 20 -3.45 15.48 -23.97
C PHE A 20 -2.27 16.03 -24.80
N GLU A 21 -2.45 17.17 -25.47
CA GLU A 21 -1.38 17.81 -26.26
C GLU A 21 -0.13 18.08 -25.40
N LYS A 22 -0.33 18.58 -24.17
CA LYS A 22 0.76 18.85 -23.23
C LYS A 22 1.46 17.57 -22.78
N SER A 23 0.73 16.49 -22.51
CA SER A 23 1.37 15.25 -22.04
C SER A 23 2.29 14.65 -23.10
N ILE A 24 1.89 14.71 -24.38
CA ILE A 24 2.67 14.17 -25.50
C ILE A 24 3.68 15.16 -26.10
N GLY A 25 3.88 16.33 -25.47
CA GLY A 25 4.83 17.34 -25.93
C GLY A 25 4.48 17.91 -27.30
N MET A 26 3.20 18.15 -27.56
CA MET A 26 2.71 18.87 -28.74
C MET A 26 2.39 20.32 -28.40
N SER A 27 2.49 21.19 -29.41
CA SER A 27 2.07 22.58 -29.27
C SER A 27 0.55 22.67 -29.12
N ASN A 28 0.10 23.70 -28.38
CA ASN A 28 -1.33 23.92 -28.16
C ASN A 28 -2.08 24.00 -29.50
N ASN A 29 -3.24 23.35 -29.55
CA ASN A 29 -4.15 23.29 -30.70
C ASN A 29 -3.59 22.51 -31.91
N SER A 30 -2.42 21.87 -31.81
CA SER A 30 -1.84 21.09 -32.91
C SER A 30 -2.68 19.85 -33.22
N PHE A 31 -3.14 19.11 -32.21
CA PHE A 31 -4.00 17.95 -32.41
C PHE A 31 -5.37 18.36 -32.95
N ARG A 32 -5.97 19.43 -32.41
CA ARG A 32 -7.26 19.96 -32.90
C ARG A 32 -7.19 20.39 -34.37
N LYS A 33 -6.10 21.06 -34.77
CA LYS A 33 -5.88 21.44 -36.17
C LYS A 33 -5.81 20.22 -37.07
N SER A 34 -4.99 19.24 -36.71
CA SER A 34 -4.87 17.99 -37.48
C SER A 34 -6.19 17.24 -37.57
N LEU A 35 -6.98 17.22 -36.49
CA LEU A 35 -8.29 16.56 -36.47
C LEU A 35 -9.27 17.23 -37.46
N ASN A 36 -9.35 18.56 -37.44
CA ASN A 36 -10.28 19.31 -38.29
C ASN A 36 -9.86 19.35 -39.77
N SER A 37 -8.56 19.36 -40.05
CA SER A 37 -8.03 19.43 -41.42
C SER A 37 -7.89 18.07 -42.09
N GLY A 38 -8.28 16.97 -41.44
CA GLY A 38 -8.01 15.61 -41.93
C GLY A 38 -6.50 15.32 -42.05
N GLY A 39 -5.69 15.93 -41.19
CA GLY A 39 -4.25 15.79 -41.21
C GLY A 39 -3.76 14.41 -40.77
N HIS A 40 -2.44 14.25 -40.77
CA HIS A 40 -1.77 13.03 -40.31
C HIS A 40 -1.02 13.33 -39.01
N ILE A 41 -0.73 12.27 -38.25
CA ILE A 41 0.13 12.34 -37.09
C ILE A 41 1.47 11.67 -37.44
N GLY A 42 2.57 12.33 -37.09
CA GLY A 42 3.91 11.78 -37.34
C GLY A 42 4.17 10.54 -36.48
N SER A 43 5.01 9.64 -36.99
CA SER A 43 5.46 8.43 -36.29
C SER A 43 6.03 8.75 -34.91
N ASP A 44 6.83 9.80 -34.79
CA ASP A 44 7.48 10.19 -33.53
C ASP A 44 6.46 10.55 -32.45
N LYS A 45 5.35 11.18 -32.86
CA LYS A 45 4.25 11.53 -31.95
C LYS A 45 3.44 10.30 -31.56
N LEU A 46 3.18 9.39 -32.51
CA LEU A 46 2.53 8.11 -32.23
C LEU A 46 3.33 7.27 -31.24
N GLU A 47 4.65 7.18 -31.43
CA GLU A 47 5.53 6.48 -30.51
C GLU A 47 5.45 7.10 -29.11
N ASN A 48 5.49 8.43 -29.01
CA ASN A 48 5.37 9.10 -27.73
C ASN A 48 4.00 8.87 -27.07
N ILE A 49 2.92 8.87 -27.85
CA ILE A 49 1.57 8.52 -27.36
C ILE A 49 1.57 7.11 -26.77
N LEU A 50 2.10 6.12 -27.47
CA LEU A 50 2.12 4.72 -27.00
C LEU A 50 3.05 4.51 -25.79
N LYS A 51 4.08 5.36 -25.63
CA LYS A 51 4.93 5.39 -24.44
C LYS A 51 4.22 5.97 -23.22
N ILE A 52 3.47 7.05 -23.39
CA ILE A 52 2.76 7.74 -22.30
C ILE A 52 1.46 6.99 -21.92
N TYR A 53 0.83 6.35 -22.90
CA TYR A 53 -0.39 5.59 -22.75
C TYR A 53 -0.14 4.12 -23.11
N PRO A 54 0.61 3.37 -22.28
CA PRO A 54 0.93 1.96 -22.54
C PRO A 54 -0.32 1.08 -22.60
N GLU A 55 -1.41 1.49 -21.96
CA GLU A 55 -2.72 0.85 -21.98
C GLU A 55 -3.40 0.94 -23.36
N LEU A 56 -3.00 1.87 -24.23
CA LEU A 56 -3.62 2.04 -25.53
C LEU A 56 -3.18 0.92 -26.48
N ASN A 57 -4.14 0.27 -27.13
CA ASN A 57 -3.86 -0.76 -28.11
C ASN A 57 -3.44 -0.13 -29.46
N PRO A 58 -2.20 -0.38 -29.94
CA PRO A 58 -1.73 0.18 -31.20
C PRO A 58 -2.46 -0.37 -32.43
N VAL A 59 -2.94 -1.62 -32.37
CA VAL A 59 -3.71 -2.23 -33.46
C VAL A 59 -5.03 -1.49 -33.63
N TRP A 60 -5.76 -1.30 -32.54
CA TRP A 60 -6.99 -0.52 -32.55
C TRP A 60 -6.76 0.93 -32.99
N LEU A 61 -5.69 1.57 -32.50
CA LEU A 61 -5.39 2.95 -32.87
C LEU A 61 -5.16 3.11 -34.38
N LEU A 62 -4.38 2.21 -34.99
CA LEU A 62 -3.95 2.30 -36.38
C LEU A 62 -4.96 1.72 -37.37
N GLN A 63 -5.60 0.60 -37.03
CA GLN A 63 -6.46 -0.17 -37.92
C GLN A 63 -7.93 -0.07 -37.54
N GLY A 64 -8.26 0.36 -36.32
CA GLY A 64 -9.63 0.37 -35.81
C GLY A 64 -10.14 -1.00 -35.38
N GLU A 65 -9.29 -2.02 -35.38
CA GLU A 65 -9.64 -3.41 -35.08
C GLU A 65 -9.32 -3.78 -33.63
N GLY A 66 -10.20 -4.57 -33.02
CA GLY A 66 -10.05 -5.04 -31.64
C GLY A 66 -10.48 -4.02 -30.59
N GLU A 67 -9.97 -4.18 -29.37
CA GLU A 67 -10.31 -3.32 -28.24
C GLU A 67 -9.38 -2.11 -28.14
N MET A 68 -9.92 -0.98 -27.70
CA MET A 68 -9.18 0.28 -27.54
C MET A 68 -8.06 0.17 -26.50
N LEU A 69 -8.32 -0.52 -25.40
CA LEU A 69 -7.36 -0.70 -24.32
C LEU A 69 -6.80 -2.11 -24.39
N LYS A 70 -5.52 -2.27 -24.04
CA LYS A 70 -4.93 -3.57 -23.80
C LYS A 70 -5.46 -4.07 -22.47
N GLU A 71 -5.94 -5.31 -22.46
CA GLU A 71 -6.13 -6.02 -21.21
C GLU A 71 -4.75 -6.19 -20.55
N TYR A 72 -4.55 -5.63 -19.36
CA TYR A 72 -3.40 -5.93 -18.51
C TYR A 72 -3.62 -7.31 -17.86
N GLY A 73 -3.77 -8.33 -18.69
CA GLY A 73 -3.83 -9.73 -18.33
C GLY A 73 -2.82 -10.44 -19.21
N GLY A 74 -1.59 -10.63 -18.72
CA GLY A 74 -0.57 -11.33 -19.46
C GLY A 74 -1.04 -12.74 -19.78
N THR A 75 -1.40 -13.01 -21.03
CA THR A 75 -1.15 -14.25 -21.75
C THR A 75 -1.45 -14.04 -23.24
N SER A 76 -0.41 -14.20 -24.05
CA SER A 76 -0.47 -14.48 -25.48
C SER A 76 -1.47 -15.59 -25.80
N ASN A 77 -2.18 -15.40 -26.93
CA ASN A 77 -3.10 -16.32 -27.60
C ASN A 77 -4.52 -16.39 -27.01
N LEU A 78 -5.46 -15.97 -27.87
CA LEU A 78 -6.90 -16.12 -27.76
C LEU A 78 -7.26 -17.62 -27.72
N CYS A 79 -7.10 -18.26 -26.57
CA CYS A 79 -7.85 -19.46 -26.27
C CYS A 79 -9.29 -19.02 -26.03
N ARG A 80 -10.13 -19.29 -27.02
CA ARG A 80 -11.58 -19.13 -27.00
C ARG A 80 -12.13 -19.89 -25.78
N VAL A 81 -12.31 -19.20 -24.65
CA VAL A 81 -12.90 -19.80 -23.44
C VAL A 81 -14.40 -19.96 -23.65
N THR A 82 -14.75 -21.02 -24.38
CA THR A 82 -15.89 -21.85 -24.01
C THR A 82 -15.54 -22.56 -22.70
N SER A 83 -16.35 -22.32 -21.67
CA SER A 83 -16.42 -23.04 -20.38
C SER A 83 -15.10 -23.22 -19.61
N VAL A 84 -14.87 -22.36 -18.62
CA VAL A 84 -13.90 -22.60 -17.54
C VAL A 84 -14.35 -23.85 -16.75
N SER A 85 -13.76 -25.00 -17.05
CA SER A 85 -13.70 -26.11 -16.10
C SER A 85 -12.63 -25.75 -15.09
N ILE A 86 -13.00 -25.61 -13.82
CA ILE A 86 -12.06 -25.41 -12.71
C ILE A 86 -11.27 -26.72 -12.56
N ASP A 87 -10.11 -26.78 -13.18
CA ASP A 87 -9.14 -27.85 -13.05
C ASP A 87 -8.42 -27.72 -11.69
N GLU A 88 -8.56 -28.76 -10.86
CA GLU A 88 -8.01 -28.85 -9.49
C GLU A 88 -6.46 -28.74 -9.43
N GLU A 89 -5.79 -28.83 -10.57
CA GLU A 89 -4.34 -28.68 -10.76
C GLU A 89 -3.93 -27.23 -11.05
N SER A 90 -4.89 -26.30 -11.16
CA SER A 90 -4.59 -24.89 -11.36
C SER A 90 -3.67 -24.39 -10.24
N PHE A 91 -2.51 -23.87 -10.63
CA PHE A 91 -1.51 -23.31 -9.71
C PHE A 91 -2.13 -22.30 -8.73
N ILE A 92 -3.18 -21.59 -9.17
CA ILE A 92 -3.98 -20.67 -8.38
C ILE A 92 -4.67 -21.42 -7.23
N TYR A 93 -5.37 -22.53 -7.52
CA TYR A 93 -6.05 -23.34 -6.52
C TYR A 93 -5.06 -23.96 -5.52
N LYS A 94 -3.90 -24.41 -6.00
CA LYS A 94 -2.82 -24.92 -5.14
C LYS A 94 -2.33 -23.88 -4.13
N MET A 95 -2.10 -22.65 -4.60
CA MET A 95 -1.66 -21.54 -3.75
C MET A 95 -2.73 -21.15 -2.70
N TYR A 96 -4.01 -21.12 -3.09
CA TYR A 96 -5.10 -20.85 -2.13
C TYR A 96 -5.17 -21.92 -1.04
N LYS A 97 -5.11 -23.20 -1.43
CA LYS A 97 -5.20 -24.32 -0.49
C LYS A 97 -4.02 -24.36 0.49
N GLU A 98 -2.81 -24.08 0.01
CA GLU A 98 -1.61 -23.99 0.86
C GLU A 98 -1.73 -22.85 1.88
N LYS A 99 -2.24 -21.69 1.46
CA LYS A 99 -2.50 -20.57 2.38
C LYS A 99 -3.56 -20.86 3.42
N ASP A 100 -4.62 -21.60 3.07
CA ASP A 100 -5.65 -22.01 4.04
C ASP A 100 -5.10 -22.97 5.10
N ILE A 101 -4.15 -23.84 4.72
CA ILE A 101 -3.45 -24.73 5.66
C ILE A 101 -2.60 -23.92 6.63
N GLU A 102 -1.82 -22.96 6.12
CA GLU A 102 -0.97 -22.08 6.95
C GLU A 102 -1.81 -21.26 7.95
N VAL A 103 -2.93 -20.70 7.49
CA VAL A 103 -3.87 -19.97 8.36
C VAL A 103 -4.46 -20.88 9.44
N GLY A 104 -4.73 -22.15 9.12
CA GLY A 104 -5.17 -23.15 10.09
C GLY A 104 -4.13 -23.40 11.18
N GLN A 105 -2.88 -23.64 10.80
CA GLN A 105 -1.77 -23.89 11.72
C GLN A 105 -1.50 -22.69 12.64
N LEU A 106 -1.48 -21.47 12.08
CA LEU A 106 -1.31 -20.25 12.87
C LEU A 106 -2.43 -20.05 13.90
N LYS A 107 -3.68 -20.37 13.55
CA LYS A 107 -4.81 -20.29 14.50
C LYS A 107 -4.66 -21.30 15.64
N GLU A 108 -4.21 -22.51 15.34
CA GLU A 108 -3.97 -23.54 16.35
C GLU A 108 -2.84 -23.13 17.31
N GLU A 109 -1.72 -22.66 16.79
CA GLU A 109 -0.59 -22.20 17.61
C GLU A 109 -0.98 -21.03 18.51
N ILE A 110 -1.72 -20.05 17.99
CA ILE A 110 -2.29 -18.95 18.79
C ILE A 110 -3.19 -19.50 19.90
N GLY A 111 -3.99 -20.53 19.62
CA GLY A 111 -4.84 -21.20 20.60
C GLY A 111 -4.04 -21.85 21.73
N VAL A 112 -3.01 -22.63 21.38
CA VAL A 112 -2.13 -23.29 22.35
C VAL A 112 -1.39 -22.27 23.23
N LEU A 113 -0.81 -21.24 22.62
CA LEU A 113 -0.10 -20.18 23.33
C LEU A 113 -1.01 -19.42 24.29
N LYS A 114 -2.24 -19.09 23.87
CA LYS A 114 -3.24 -18.43 24.75
C LYS A 114 -3.56 -19.29 25.98
N THR A 115 -3.80 -20.59 25.79
CA THR A 115 -4.07 -21.51 26.91
C THR A 115 -2.88 -21.60 27.84
N ARG A 116 -1.65 -21.65 27.30
CA ARG A 116 -0.44 -21.71 28.12
C ARG A 116 -0.27 -20.44 28.95
N ILE A 117 -0.53 -19.27 28.38
CA ILE A 117 -0.51 -17.99 29.09
C ILE A 117 -1.54 -18.00 30.23
N GLN A 118 -2.78 -18.39 29.96
CA GLN A 118 -3.84 -18.47 30.98
C GLN A 118 -3.48 -19.42 32.13
N GLN A 119 -2.89 -20.57 31.82
CA GLN A 119 -2.46 -21.52 32.84
C GLN A 119 -1.34 -20.93 33.71
N LEU A 120 -0.33 -20.31 33.08
CA LEU A 120 0.76 -19.66 33.82
C LEU A 120 0.27 -18.50 34.69
N GLU A 121 -0.71 -17.72 34.20
CA GLU A 121 -1.36 -16.67 34.97
C GLU A 121 -2.10 -17.24 36.19
N ALA A 122 -2.84 -18.33 36.03
CA ALA A 122 -3.54 -19.01 37.13
C ALA A 122 -2.58 -19.65 38.15
N ASP A 123 -1.49 -20.26 37.67
CA ASP A 123 -0.45 -20.86 38.52
C ASP A 123 0.26 -19.77 39.34
N ASN A 124 0.63 -18.65 38.70
CA ASN A 124 1.23 -17.51 39.38
C ASN A 124 0.29 -16.89 40.41
N GLU A 125 -1.00 -16.75 40.09
CA GLU A 125 -1.99 -16.24 41.03
C GLU A 125 -2.14 -17.18 42.25
N SER A 126 -2.14 -18.49 42.01
CA SER A 126 -2.18 -19.49 43.10
C SER A 126 -0.93 -19.42 43.98
N LEU A 127 0.26 -19.27 43.39
CA LEU A 127 1.52 -19.10 44.12
C LEU A 127 1.55 -17.80 44.95
N ARG A 128 1.01 -16.70 44.42
CA ARG A 128 0.89 -15.44 45.16
C ARG A 128 -0.04 -15.58 46.36
N ASN A 129 -1.17 -16.26 46.18
CA ASN A 129 -2.13 -16.52 47.26
C ASN A 129 -1.56 -17.49 48.31
N GLN A 130 -0.70 -18.43 47.92
CA GLN A 130 0.00 -19.32 48.84
C GLN A 130 1.13 -18.61 49.62
N ALA A 131 1.90 -17.73 48.96
CA ALA A 131 2.97 -16.95 49.59
C ALA A 131 2.47 -15.79 50.47
N GLY A 132 1.23 -15.35 50.27
CA GLY A 132 0.56 -14.36 51.14
C GLY A 132 0.18 -14.90 52.52
N ALA A 133 0.12 -16.23 52.71
CA ALA A 133 -0.22 -16.86 53.98
C ALA A 133 0.96 -16.98 54.96
N ASP A 134 2.20 -16.85 54.49
CA ASP A 134 3.43 -17.04 55.29
C ASP A 134 4.11 -15.72 55.71
N ARG A 135 3.44 -14.58 55.49
CA ARG A 135 3.88 -13.32 56.11
C ARG A 135 3.44 -13.31 57.57
N VAL A 136 4.28 -13.88 58.42
CA VAL A 136 4.43 -13.43 59.81
C VAL A 136 4.54 -11.92 59.74
N THR A 137 3.50 -11.21 60.14
CA THR A 137 3.55 -9.78 60.41
C THR A 137 4.42 -9.62 61.65
N ASP A 138 5.74 -9.70 61.48
CA ASP A 138 6.64 -9.18 62.48
C ASP A 138 6.42 -7.67 62.49
N THR A 139 5.60 -7.27 63.47
CA THR A 139 5.35 -5.93 63.94
C THR A 139 6.65 -5.13 63.97
N PHE A 140 6.90 -4.36 62.91
CA PHE A 140 7.80 -3.23 62.97
C PHE A 140 7.01 -2.08 63.61
N SER A 141 6.94 -2.14 64.94
CA SER A 141 6.35 -1.10 65.78
C SER A 141 7.03 0.24 65.53
N ASP A 142 6.21 1.25 65.26
CA ASP A 142 6.38 2.66 65.62
C ASP A 142 7.79 3.25 65.50
N LEU A 143 8.17 3.67 64.30
CA LEU A 143 9.09 4.81 64.17
C LEU A 143 8.27 6.09 63.98
N PRO A 144 8.45 7.12 64.83
CA PRO A 144 7.73 8.37 64.69
C PRO A 144 8.10 9.06 63.38
N LEU A 145 7.09 9.64 62.72
CA LEU A 145 7.25 10.46 61.53
C LEU A 145 8.11 11.69 61.89
N VAL A 146 9.35 11.70 61.43
CA VAL A 146 10.23 12.87 61.55
C VAL A 146 10.02 13.71 60.30
N ASP A 147 9.39 14.88 60.45
CA ASP A 147 9.23 15.85 59.38
C ASP A 147 10.60 16.43 59.03
N TYR A 148 11.29 15.78 58.09
CA TYR A 148 12.47 16.36 57.47
C TYR A 148 12.03 17.48 56.54
N GLU A 149 12.10 18.73 57.00
CA GLU A 149 12.11 19.88 56.09
C GLU A 149 13.37 19.79 55.21
N GLU A 150 13.16 19.50 53.93
CA GLU A 150 14.19 19.48 52.89
C GLU A 150 14.65 20.91 52.57
N ASP A 151 15.61 21.43 53.34
CA ASP A 151 16.36 22.64 52.99
C ASP A 151 17.39 22.32 51.90
N TYR A 152 16.92 21.98 50.70
CA TYR A 152 17.78 21.84 49.53
C TYR A 152 18.10 23.23 48.96
N PRO A 153 19.38 23.62 48.85
CA PRO A 153 19.75 24.88 48.23
C PRO A 153 19.41 24.89 46.72
N PRO A 154 19.06 26.05 46.13
CA PRO A 154 18.62 26.13 44.74
C PRO A 154 19.67 25.61 43.77
N VAL A 155 19.30 24.62 42.95
CA VAL A 155 20.17 24.09 41.90
C VAL A 155 20.12 25.05 40.70
N GLU A 156 21.18 25.84 40.50
CA GLU A 156 21.35 26.63 39.29
C GLU A 156 21.56 25.70 38.08
N ARG A 157 20.63 25.76 37.11
CA ARG A 157 20.76 25.02 35.86
C ARG A 157 21.71 25.75 34.92
N PRO A 158 22.82 25.14 34.46
CA PRO A 158 23.69 25.78 33.48
C PRO A 158 22.95 25.96 32.15
N SER A 159 22.81 27.22 31.74
CA SER A 159 22.25 27.65 30.46
C SER A 159 23.17 27.22 29.32
N SER A 160 22.87 26.09 28.67
CA SER A 160 23.49 25.74 27.40
C SER A 160 22.61 26.19 26.25
N SER A 161 22.64 27.50 26.02
CA SER A 161 22.35 28.08 24.70
C SER A 161 23.42 27.62 23.71
N LYS A 162 22.99 27.04 22.59
CA LYS A 162 23.57 27.18 21.23
C LYS A 162 22.75 26.35 20.24
N HIS A 163 21.79 27.00 19.61
CA HIS A 163 21.18 26.53 18.36
C HIS A 163 21.72 27.44 17.24
N PRO A 164 22.56 26.97 16.32
CA PRO A 164 22.87 27.75 15.13
C PRO A 164 21.73 27.56 14.12
N LEU A 165 20.99 28.65 13.89
CA LEU A 165 20.02 28.79 12.81
C LEU A 165 20.73 28.89 11.46
N ALA A 166 20.08 28.32 10.44
CA ALA A 166 20.42 28.42 9.03
C ALA A 166 20.39 29.86 8.50
N GLY A 167 21.22 30.17 7.48
CA GLY A 167 20.98 31.34 6.63
C GLY A 167 22.15 31.79 5.74
N LYS A 168 22.16 31.26 4.51
CA LYS A 168 22.47 31.90 3.20
C LYS A 168 23.14 33.29 3.17
N ALA A 169 24.22 33.39 2.40
CA ALA A 169 24.44 34.37 1.34
C ALA A 169 25.35 33.75 0.27
#